data_AF-A0A8X6UEQ4-F1
#
_entry.id   AF-A0A8X6UEQ4-F1
#
_cell.length_a   1.000
_cell.length_b   1.000
_cell.length_c   1.000
_cell.angle_alpha   90.00
_cell.angle_beta   90.00
_cell.angle_gamma   90.00
#
_symmetry.space_group_name_H-M   'P 1'
#
loop_
_entity.id
_entity.type
_entity.pdbx_description
1 polymer ?
#
loop_
_entity_poly.entity_id
_entity_poly.type
_entity_poly.pdbx_seq_one_letter_code
_entity_poly.pdbx_strand_id
1 'polypeptide(L)'
;MIDYLPKYVQLKPLNSTTSQSVITVMKSIYATHGIPEDLVSDGGPPFNSNLMMNFIREWDIKHHVTPLHFPRANGKIERAVQAVRNSLTKAAKEGEDLYVVLLDYRIQPAKDMPSPAELLMGRKLRTFLPSHPGQLKPTFDVKRAKEALRKRQII
;
A
#
# COMPACT_ATOMS: atom_id res chain seq x y z
N MET A 1 2.87 5.05 2.73
CA MET A 1 1.77 4.46 3.53
C MET A 1 1.89 2.95 3.50
N ILE A 2 1.55 2.24 4.58
CA ILE A 2 1.62 0.77 4.63
C ILE A 2 0.28 0.25 5.12
N ASP A 3 -0.28 -0.72 4.41
CA ASP A 3 -1.45 -1.45 4.90
C ASP A 3 -1.04 -2.40 6.02
N TYR A 4 -1.72 -2.34 7.16
CA TYR A 4 -1.32 -3.07 8.35
C TYR A 4 -1.47 -4.59 8.21
N LEU A 5 -2.44 -5.10 7.46
CA LEU A 5 -2.70 -6.54 7.37
C LEU A 5 -1.72 -7.25 6.40
N PRO A 6 -1.74 -6.97 5.08
CA PRO A 6 -0.84 -7.59 4.13
C PRO A 6 0.58 -7.02 4.19
N LYS A 7 0.81 -5.93 4.95
CA LYS A 7 2.08 -5.16 4.95
C LYS A 7 2.42 -4.60 3.56
N TYR A 8 1.39 -4.30 2.77
CA TYR A 8 1.54 -3.77 1.42
C TYR A 8 1.99 -2.31 1.47
N VAL A 9 3.05 -1.99 0.75
CA VAL A 9 3.69 -0.66 0.80
C VAL A 9 3.27 0.20 -0.38
N GLN A 10 2.80 1.40 -0.07
CA GLN A 10 2.52 2.47 -1.01
C GLN A 10 3.59 3.56 -0.93
N LEU A 11 4.29 3.74 -2.05
CA LEU A 11 5.27 4.79 -2.25
C LEU A 11 4.69 5.81 -3.24
N LYS A 12 4.64 7.07 -2.83
CA LYS A 12 4.26 8.21 -3.67
C LYS A 12 5.20 9.36 -3.36
N PRO A 13 5.73 10.06 -4.39
CA PRO A 13 6.54 11.25 -4.16
C PRO A 13 5.69 12.35 -3.51
N LEU A 14 6.31 13.12 -2.62
CA LEU A 14 5.73 14.31 -2.02
C LEU A 14 6.55 15.52 -2.47
N ASN A 15 5.87 16.53 -2.99
CA ASN A 15 6.51 17.79 -3.41
C ASN A 15 6.77 18.72 -2.22
N SER A 16 6.01 18.55 -1.14
CA SER A 16 6.21 19.24 0.14
C SER A 16 5.60 18.42 1.29
N THR A 17 6.01 18.74 2.51
CA THR A 17 5.51 18.13 3.76
C THR A 17 4.28 18.84 4.33
N THR A 18 3.67 19.76 3.58
CA THR A 18 2.46 20.47 4.03
C THR A 18 1.28 19.50 4.11
N SER A 19 0.33 19.80 5.01
CA SER A 19 -0.87 18.98 5.16
C SER A 19 -1.65 18.84 3.87
N GLN A 20 -1.76 19.91 3.07
CA GLN A 20 -2.45 19.88 1.78
C GLN A 20 -1.79 18.90 0.78
N SER A 21 -0.45 18.92 0.69
CA SER A 21 0.32 18.02 -0.15
C SER A 21 0.12 16.56 0.28
N VAL A 22 0.22 16.29 1.58
CA VAL A 22 0.04 14.94 2.13
C VAL A 22 -1.39 14.43 1.93
N ILE A 23 -2.42 15.24 2.21
CA ILE A 23 -3.82 14.87 1.97
C ILE A 23 -4.06 14.53 0.49
N THR A 24 -3.49 15.29 -0.43
CA THR A 24 -3.63 15.04 -1.87
C THR A 24 -3.06 13.66 -2.26
N VAL A 25 -1.90 13.31 -1.72
CA VAL A 25 -1.31 11.98 -1.91
C VAL A 25 -2.13 10.88 -1.24
N MET A 26 -2.64 11.11 -0.03
CA MET A 26 -3.51 10.15 0.67
C MET A 26 -4.77 9.87 -0.14
N LYS A 27 -5.46 10.91 -0.65
CA LYS A 27 -6.63 10.77 -1.53
C LYS A 27 -6.32 9.94 -2.78
N SER A 28 -5.14 10.13 -3.39
CA SER A 28 -4.71 9.29 -4.53
C SER A 28 -4.56 7.81 -4.17
N ILE A 29 -4.03 7.52 -2.98
CA ILE A 29 -3.89 6.14 -2.50
C ILE A 29 -5.27 5.56 -2.17
N TYR A 30 -6.13 6.33 -1.50
CA TYR A 30 -7.48 5.89 -1.14
C TYR A 30 -8.37 5.67 -2.35
N ALA A 31 -8.21 6.44 -3.43
CA ALA A 31 -8.89 6.18 -4.69
C ALA A 31 -8.51 4.82 -5.32
N THR A 32 -7.34 4.28 -4.97
CA THR A 32 -6.87 2.98 -5.49
C THR A 32 -7.32 1.81 -4.59
N HIS A 33 -7.36 2.01 -3.27
CA HIS A 33 -7.55 0.92 -2.29
C HIS A 33 -8.84 1.01 -1.49
N GLY A 34 -9.57 2.11 -1.58
CA GLY A 34 -10.63 2.46 -0.66
C GLY A 34 -10.17 3.37 0.47
N ILE A 35 -11.14 3.97 1.16
CA ILE A 35 -10.93 4.78 2.36
C ILE A 35 -10.72 3.81 3.53
N PRO A 36 -9.64 3.96 4.33
CA PRO A 36 -9.40 3.08 5.47
C PRO A 36 -10.31 3.44 6.65
N GLU A 37 -10.67 2.45 7.46
CA GLU A 37 -11.37 2.69 8.74
C GLU A 37 -10.45 3.34 9.77
N ASP A 38 -9.19 2.92 9.81
CA ASP A 38 -8.20 3.37 10.79
C ASP A 38 -6.95 3.94 10.11
N LEU A 39 -6.50 5.09 10.60
CA LEU A 39 -5.21 5.70 10.27
C LEU A 39 -4.34 5.72 11.52
N VAL A 40 -3.11 5.21 11.42
CA VAL A 40 -2.12 5.28 12.49
C VAL A 40 -0.98 6.19 12.03
N SER A 41 -0.66 7.23 12.81
CA SER A 41 0.49 8.11 12.55
C SER A 41 1.16 8.58 13.84
N ASP A 42 2.30 9.26 13.70
CA ASP A 42 2.83 10.09 14.78
C ASP A 42 1.94 11.31 15.02
N GLY A 43 2.10 11.95 16.19
CA GLY A 43 1.40 13.18 16.56
C GLY A 43 2.07 14.44 16.02
N GLY A 44 3.01 14.31 15.08
CA GLY A 44 3.77 15.42 14.51
C GLY A 44 3.07 16.05 13.30
N PRO A 45 3.57 17.20 12.83
CA PRO A 45 3.14 17.75 11.55
C PRO A 45 3.47 16.78 10.39
N PRO A 46 2.60 16.67 9.37
CA PRO A 46 1.35 17.41 9.19
C PRO A 46 0.12 16.76 9.86
N PHE A 47 0.28 15.64 10.54
CA PHE A 47 -0.83 14.83 11.05
C PHE A 47 -1.62 15.49 12.20
N ASN A 48 -1.00 16.40 12.94
CA ASN A 48 -1.64 17.19 13.99
C ASN A 48 -2.27 18.51 13.52
N SER A 49 -2.25 18.81 12.21
CA SER A 49 -2.79 20.06 11.69
C SER A 49 -4.32 20.06 11.62
N ASN A 50 -4.94 21.24 11.79
CA ASN A 50 -6.40 21.41 11.66
C ASN A 50 -6.93 20.91 10.31
N LEU A 51 -6.19 21.17 9.22
CA LEU A 51 -6.57 20.72 7.89
C LEU A 51 -6.61 19.19 7.80
N MET A 52 -5.62 18.50 8.39
CA MET A 52 -5.60 17.04 8.43
C MET A 52 -6.72 16.48 9.30
N MET A 53 -6.93 17.03 10.50
CA MET A 53 -8.00 16.59 11.40
C MET A 53 -9.39 16.76 10.78
N ASN A 54 -9.62 17.85 10.06
CA ASN A 54 -10.89 18.06 9.34
C ASN A 54 -11.07 17.04 8.21
N PHE A 55 -10.03 16.79 7.42
CA PHE A 55 -10.07 15.78 6.36
C PHE A 55 -10.37 14.38 6.91
N ILE A 56 -9.68 13.97 7.99
CA ILE A 56 -9.88 12.68 8.66
C ILE A 56 -11.33 12.55 9.14
N ARG A 57 -11.88 13.60 9.76
CA ARG A 57 -13.28 13.61 10.24
C ARG A 57 -14.28 13.55 9.09
N GLU A 58 -14.08 14.32 8.03
CA GLU A 58 -14.97 14.36 6.86
C GLU A 58 -15.04 13.01 6.16
N TRP A 59 -13.93 12.26 6.16
CA TRP A 59 -13.82 10.96 5.50
C TRP A 59 -14.14 9.78 6.45
N ASP A 60 -14.63 10.06 7.65
CA ASP A 60 -14.98 9.08 8.69
C ASP A 60 -13.83 8.11 9.04
N ILE A 61 -12.61 8.65 9.13
CA ILE A 61 -11.41 7.89 9.45
C ILE A 61 -11.11 8.00 10.95
N LYS A 62 -10.89 6.87 11.63
CA LYS A 62 -10.42 6.85 13.02
C LYS A 62 -8.92 7.06 13.07
N HIS A 63 -8.49 8.18 13.66
CA HIS A 63 -7.07 8.51 13.77
C HIS A 63 -6.50 8.08 15.12
N HIS A 64 -5.59 7.11 15.06
CA HIS A 64 -4.81 6.65 16.20
C HIS A 64 -3.45 7.31 16.18
N VAL A 65 -3.24 8.24 17.11
CA VAL A 65 -1.93 8.86 17.31
C VAL A 65 -1.10 7.95 18.20
N THR A 66 -0.02 7.38 17.66
CA THR A 66 0.94 6.66 18.49
C THR A 66 1.96 7.66 19.04
N PRO A 67 2.16 7.72 20.37
CA PRO A 67 3.29 8.43 20.94
C PRO A 67 4.60 7.89 20.34
N LEU A 68 5.58 8.78 20.15
CA LEU A 68 6.97 8.37 19.94
C LEU A 68 7.28 7.34 21.03
N HIS A 69 7.64 6.11 20.66
CA HIS A 69 7.94 4.97 21.56
C HIS A 69 6.75 4.08 22.01
N PHE A 70 5.93 3.55 21.09
CA PHE A 70 5.15 2.31 21.29
C PHE A 70 5.81 1.11 20.57
N PRO A 71 6.83 0.45 21.15
CA PRO A 71 7.73 -0.47 20.42
C PRO A 71 7.06 -1.77 19.97
N ARG A 72 6.01 -2.22 20.68
CA ARG A 72 5.36 -3.51 20.42
C ARG A 72 4.41 -3.49 19.22
N ALA A 73 3.67 -2.40 19.01
CA ALA A 73 2.74 -2.26 17.88
C ALA A 73 3.46 -1.77 16.62
N ASN A 74 4.39 -0.81 16.74
CA ASN A 74 5.03 -0.19 15.59
C ASN A 74 6.29 -0.94 15.09
N GLY A 75 6.96 -1.74 15.92
CA GLY A 75 8.25 -2.34 15.53
C GLY A 75 8.22 -3.22 14.27
N LYS A 76 7.09 -3.87 13.94
CA LYS A 76 6.94 -4.60 12.68
C LYS A 76 6.78 -3.65 11.48
N ILE A 77 6.02 -2.57 11.63
CA ILE A 77 5.83 -1.56 10.60
C ILE A 77 7.13 -0.77 10.40
N GLU A 78 7.81 -0.37 11.47
CA GLU A 78 9.11 0.31 11.43
C GLU A 78 10.16 -0.53 10.71
N ARG A 79 10.24 -1.84 11.01
CA ARG A 79 11.12 -2.76 10.28
C ARG A 79 10.76 -2.84 8.80
N ALA A 80 9.48 -2.89 8.45
CA ALA A 80 9.05 -2.89 7.06
C ALA A 80 9.41 -1.58 6.34
N VAL A 81 9.16 -0.42 6.97
CA VAL A 81 9.56 0.90 6.46
C VAL A 81 11.07 0.95 6.26
N GLN A 82 11.86 0.49 7.23
CA GLN A 82 13.31 0.48 7.15
C GLN A 82 13.81 -0.44 6.04
N ALA A 83 13.23 -1.63 5.89
CA ALA A 83 13.59 -2.57 4.83
C ALA A 83 13.33 -1.98 3.44
N VAL A 84 12.18 -1.36 3.23
CA VAL A 84 11.85 -0.65 1.99
C VAL A 84 12.82 0.50 1.75
N ARG A 85 13.05 1.34 2.76
CA ARG A 85 13.94 2.49 2.66
C ARG A 85 15.35 2.07 2.27
N ASN A 86 15.87 1.01 2.90
CA ASN A 86 17.20 0.47 2.60
C ASN A 86 17.27 -0.04 1.16
N SER A 87 16.26 -0.78 0.72
CA SER A 87 16.19 -1.33 -0.65
C SER A 87 16.16 -0.22 -1.70
N LEU A 88 15.30 0.78 -1.51
CA LEU A 88 15.18 1.92 -2.42
C LEU A 88 16.44 2.82 -2.39
N THR A 89 17.06 3.00 -1.23
CA THR A 89 18.30 3.79 -1.12
C THR A 89 19.46 3.10 -1.84
N LYS A 90 19.55 1.77 -1.72
CA LYS A 90 20.54 0.97 -2.43
C LYS A 90 20.31 1.07 -3.95
N ALA A 91 19.09 0.81 -4.39
CA ALA A 91 18.69 0.92 -5.80
C ALA A 91 19.02 2.28 -6.40
N ALA A 92 18.73 3.38 -5.67
CA ALA A 92 19.06 4.73 -6.12
C ALA A 92 20.56 4.97 -6.28
N LYS A 93 21.40 4.36 -5.43
CA LYS A 93 22.87 4.47 -5.53
C LYS A 93 23.43 3.67 -6.70
N GLU A 94 22.81 2.54 -7.01
CA GLU A 94 23.24 1.61 -8.07
C GLU A 94 22.63 1.98 -9.44
N GLY A 95 21.75 2.98 -9.49
CA GLY A 95 21.09 3.42 -10.73
C GLY A 95 19.98 2.49 -11.19
N GLU A 96 19.44 1.67 -10.28
CA GLU A 96 18.34 0.74 -10.58
C GLU A 96 16.98 1.47 -10.65
N ASP A 97 16.04 0.86 -11.38
CA ASP A 97 14.67 1.34 -11.43
C ASP A 97 13.95 1.08 -10.09
N LEU A 98 13.65 2.16 -9.37
CA LEU A 98 12.98 2.13 -8.08
C LEU A 98 11.60 1.46 -8.11
N TYR A 99 10.89 1.52 -9.24
CA TYR A 99 9.58 0.89 -9.39
C TYR A 99 9.69 -0.62 -9.55
N VAL A 100 10.77 -1.11 -10.18
CA VAL A 100 11.08 -2.55 -10.25
C VAL A 100 11.42 -3.07 -8.85
N VAL A 101 12.28 -2.37 -8.12
CA VAL A 101 12.64 -2.75 -6.74
C VAL A 101 11.42 -2.71 -5.81
N LEU A 102 10.53 -1.73 -6.00
CA LEU A 102 9.27 -1.68 -5.25
C LEU A 102 8.33 -2.83 -5.61
N LEU A 103 8.26 -3.24 -6.88
CA LEU A 103 7.51 -4.42 -7.30
C LEU A 103 8.08 -5.67 -6.63
N ASP A 104 9.40 -5.86 -6.67
CA ASP A 104 10.10 -7.00 -6.06
C ASP A 104 9.85 -7.08 -4.56
N TYR A 105 9.87 -5.95 -3.86
CA TYR A 105 9.50 -5.90 -2.45
C TYR A 105 8.05 -6.37 -2.20
N ARG A 106 7.10 -5.95 -3.04
CA ARG A 106 5.66 -6.27 -2.86
C ARG A 106 5.32 -7.73 -3.14
N ILE A 107 6.10 -8.41 -3.98
CA ILE A 107 5.92 -9.82 -4.35
C ILE A 107 6.74 -10.77 -3.47
N GLN A 108 7.60 -10.26 -2.59
CA GLN A 108 8.43 -11.08 -1.73
C GLN A 108 7.56 -11.75 -0.65
N PRO A 109 7.43 -13.08 -0.63
CA PRO A 109 6.68 -13.78 0.41
C PRO A 109 7.44 -13.75 1.74
N ALA A 110 6.71 -13.79 2.86
CA ALA A 110 7.30 -14.09 4.16
C ALA A 110 7.38 -15.61 4.36
N LYS A 111 8.20 -16.06 5.33
CA LYS A 111 8.63 -17.46 5.51
C LYS A 111 7.53 -18.53 5.36
N ASP A 112 6.28 -18.22 5.71
CA ASP A 112 5.13 -19.13 5.58
C ASP A 112 3.84 -18.39 5.15
N MET A 113 3.94 -17.23 4.49
CA MET A 113 2.78 -16.42 4.11
C MET A 113 2.88 -15.95 2.66
N PRO A 114 1.75 -15.80 1.94
CA PRO A 114 1.74 -15.15 0.65
C PRO A 114 2.34 -13.74 0.73
N SER A 115 2.85 -13.26 -0.38
CA SER A 115 3.39 -11.91 -0.51
C SER A 115 2.34 -10.84 -0.20
N PRO A 116 2.75 -9.62 0.21
CA PRO A 116 1.83 -8.50 0.40
C PRO A 116 0.91 -8.27 -0.80
N ALA A 117 1.43 -8.37 -2.02
CA ALA A 117 0.64 -8.20 -3.24
C ALA A 117 -0.38 -9.32 -3.44
N GLU A 118 -0.03 -10.57 -3.15
CA GLU A 118 -0.97 -11.71 -3.23
C GLU A 118 -2.09 -11.58 -2.21
N LEU A 119 -1.77 -11.20 -0.97
CA LEU A 119 -2.77 -10.98 0.09
C LEU A 119 -3.74 -9.85 -0.27
N LEU A 120 -3.23 -8.77 -0.86
CA LEU A 120 -4.07 -7.61 -1.23
C LEU A 120 -4.90 -7.86 -2.49
N MET A 121 -4.33 -8.53 -3.50
CA MET A 121 -4.97 -8.66 -4.83
C MET A 121 -5.62 -10.02 -5.09
N GLY A 122 -5.44 -10.99 -4.19
CA GLY A 122 -5.97 -12.35 -4.34
C GLY A 122 -5.36 -13.12 -5.54
N ARG A 123 -4.16 -12.74 -5.99
CA ARG A 123 -3.44 -13.39 -7.11
C ARG A 123 -1.97 -13.06 -7.11
N LYS A 124 -1.16 -13.87 -7.80
CA LYS A 124 0.23 -13.52 -8.08
C LYS A 124 0.30 -12.39 -9.11
N LEU A 125 1.28 -11.51 -8.92
CA LEU A 125 1.64 -10.52 -9.92
C LEU A 125 2.63 -11.11 -10.92
N ARG A 126 2.54 -10.65 -12.17
CA ARG A 126 3.52 -10.99 -13.21
C ARG A 126 4.75 -10.13 -13.01
N THR A 127 5.92 -10.74 -13.12
CA THR A 127 7.22 -10.10 -12.89
C THR A 127 8.14 -10.41 -14.06
N PHE A 128 9.41 -9.97 -14.00
CA PHE A 128 10.41 -10.35 -14.99
C PHE A 128 10.84 -11.82 -14.87
N LEU A 129 10.51 -12.49 -13.76
CA LEU A 129 10.77 -13.91 -13.59
C LEU A 129 9.69 -14.75 -14.27
N PRO A 130 10.06 -15.88 -14.91
CA PRO A 130 9.09 -16.81 -15.48
C PRO A 130 8.09 -17.29 -14.42
N SER A 131 6.80 -17.21 -14.72
CA SER A 131 5.73 -17.69 -13.85
C SER A 131 4.70 -18.47 -14.66
N HIS A 132 4.10 -19.49 -14.05
CA HIS A 132 3.09 -20.30 -14.74
C HIS A 132 1.80 -19.47 -14.91
N PRO A 133 1.20 -19.38 -16.11
CA PRO A 133 0.01 -18.54 -16.36
C PRO A 133 -1.18 -18.85 -15.45
N GLY A 134 -1.30 -20.09 -14.96
CA GLY A 134 -2.31 -20.49 -13.98
C GLY A 134 -2.21 -19.76 -12.63
N GLN A 135 -1.01 -19.35 -12.22
CA GLN A 135 -0.77 -18.66 -10.95
C GLN A 135 -1.16 -17.18 -10.98
N LEU A 136 -1.30 -16.60 -12.18
CA LEU A 136 -1.68 -15.19 -12.37
C LEU A 136 -3.20 -14.98 -12.33
N LYS A 137 -3.98 -16.07 -12.32
CA LYS A 137 -5.44 -16.00 -12.29
C LYS A 137 -5.92 -15.58 -10.90
N PRO A 138 -6.91 -14.68 -10.81
CA PRO A 138 -7.58 -14.39 -9.55
C PRO A 138 -8.19 -15.65 -8.93
N THR A 139 -8.21 -15.69 -7.60
CA THR A 139 -8.85 -16.77 -6.84
C THR A 139 -10.37 -16.75 -6.93
N PHE A 140 -10.99 -15.60 -7.23
CA PHE A 140 -12.43 -15.51 -7.50
C PHE A 140 -12.79 -15.97 -8.92
N ASP A 141 -14.03 -16.45 -9.13
CA ASP A 141 -14.47 -16.96 -10.43
C ASP A 141 -14.66 -15.85 -11.47
N VAL A 142 -13.55 -15.52 -12.15
CA VAL A 142 -13.50 -14.54 -13.24
C VAL A 142 -14.32 -14.99 -14.46
N LYS A 143 -14.52 -16.29 -14.70
CA LYS A 143 -15.27 -16.76 -15.89
C LYS A 143 -16.72 -16.35 -15.79
N ARG A 144 -17.35 -16.65 -14.66
CA ARG A 144 -18.74 -16.26 -14.39
C ARG A 144 -18.94 -14.74 -14.45
N ALA A 145 -18.00 -13.98 -13.89
CA ALA A 145 -18.02 -12.52 -13.97
C ALA A 145 -17.89 -12.00 -15.41
N LYS A 146 -16.96 -12.56 -16.21
CA LYS A 146 -16.76 -12.18 -17.62
C LYS A 146 -17.96 -12.52 -18.49
N GLU A 147 -18.61 -13.66 -18.28
CA GLU A 147 -19.83 -14.02 -19.00
C GLU A 147 -20.99 -13.09 -18.67
N ALA A 148 -21.17 -12.74 -17.40
CA ALA A 148 -22.17 -11.75 -16.97
C ALA A 148 -21.90 -10.35 -17.56
N LEU A 149 -20.63 -9.93 -17.60
CA LEU A 149 -20.22 -8.66 -18.22
C LEU A 149 -20.46 -8.65 -19.73
N ARG A 150 -20.07 -9.72 -20.44
CA ARG A 150 -20.33 -9.85 -21.89
C ARG A 150 -21.82 -9.79 -22.22
N LYS A 151 -22.67 -10.43 -21.41
CA LYS A 151 -24.13 -10.37 -21.56
C LYS A 151 -24.70 -8.95 -21.35
N ARG A 152 -24.06 -8.11 -20.55
CA ARG A 152 -24.46 -6.71 -20.30
C ARG A 152 -23.99 -5.71 -21.37
N GLN A 153 -22.94 -6.03 -22.11
CA GLN A 153 -22.34 -5.15 -23.14
C GLN A 153 -22.94 -5.34 -24.54
N ILE A 154 -23.86 -6.30 -24.70
CA ILE A 154 -24.55 -6.61 -25.97
C ILE A 154 -25.98 -6.01 -25.98
N ILE A 155 -26.33 -5.22 -24.95
CA ILE A 155 -27.55 -4.39 -24.88
C ILE A 155 -27.11 -2.94 -25.04
#